data_AF-A0A3L7J637-F1
#
_entry.id   AF-A0A3L7J637-F1
#
_cell.length_a   1.000
_cell.length_b   1.000
_cell.length_c   1.000
_cell.angle_alpha   90.00
_cell.angle_beta   90.00
_cell.angle_gamma   90.00
#
_symmetry.space_group_name_H-M   'P 1'
#
loop_
_entity.id
_entity.type
_entity.pdbx_description
1 polymer ?
#
loop_
_entity_poly.entity_id
_entity_poly.type
_entity_poly.pdbx_seq_one_letter_code
_entity_poly.pdbx_strand_id
1 'polypeptide(L)'
;MTIETAAQAQTQRRPTQSADDTSRQRPAGLEVVAVAEHEWRVSDPTRAELGSIPLIGFVREIDHLFEVTRLGCPLERLRFESLAMAISYLRWPESSSA
;
A
#
# COMPACT_ATOMS: atom_id res chain seq x y z
N MET A 1 -43.11 -37.68 32.21
CA MET A 1 -42.86 -37.79 30.76
C MET A 1 -41.65 -36.91 30.49
N THR A 2 -40.48 -37.53 30.40
CA THR A 2 -39.18 -36.89 30.16
C THR A 2 -38.86 -37.04 28.68
N ILE A 3 -38.52 -35.96 27.97
CA ILE A 3 -37.32 -35.88 27.11
C ILE A 3 -36.88 -34.42 27.03
N GLU A 4 -35.67 -34.18 27.51
CA GLU A 4 -34.89 -32.94 27.38
C GLU A 4 -34.54 -32.69 25.90
N THR A 5 -34.76 -31.48 25.39
CA THR A 5 -34.21 -31.07 24.09
C THR A 5 -32.91 -30.32 24.34
N ALA A 6 -31.79 -31.06 24.23
CA ALA A 6 -30.49 -30.49 24.00
C ALA A 6 -30.40 -30.03 22.53
N ALA A 7 -30.20 -28.74 22.30
CA ALA A 7 -29.62 -28.24 21.07
C ALA A 7 -28.30 -27.55 21.43
N GLN A 8 -27.23 -28.30 21.20
CA GLN A 8 -25.85 -27.91 21.35
C GLN A 8 -25.46 -26.87 20.27
N ALA A 9 -24.33 -26.23 20.57
CA ALA A 9 -23.28 -25.87 19.62
C ALA A 9 -23.26 -24.43 19.08
N GLN A 10 -22.22 -23.76 19.59
CA GLN A 10 -21.28 -22.92 18.85
C GLN A 10 -21.66 -21.46 18.68
N THR A 11 -21.32 -20.71 19.74
CA THR A 11 -20.61 -19.44 19.64
C THR A 11 -19.52 -19.56 18.56
N GLN A 12 -19.89 -19.28 17.31
CA GLN A 12 -18.94 -19.03 16.25
C GLN A 12 -18.24 -17.72 16.61
N ARG A 13 -17.16 -17.81 17.38
CA ARG A 13 -16.04 -16.88 17.22
C ARG A 13 -15.61 -17.06 15.77
N ARG A 14 -16.15 -16.25 14.86
CA ARG A 14 -15.51 -16.05 13.56
C ARG A 14 -14.05 -15.71 13.90
N PRO A 15 -13.06 -16.44 13.37
CA PRO A 15 -11.79 -15.80 13.16
C PRO A 15 -12.13 -14.61 12.25
N THR A 16 -12.04 -13.40 12.79
CA THR A 16 -11.90 -12.22 11.95
C THR A 16 -10.65 -12.49 11.14
N GLN A 17 -10.82 -13.05 9.95
CA GLN A 17 -9.75 -13.33 9.03
C GLN A 17 -9.14 -11.96 8.74
N SER A 18 -7.96 -11.75 9.32
CA SER A 18 -7.21 -10.51 9.34
C SER A 18 -7.21 -9.84 7.97
N ALA A 19 -7.22 -8.51 8.00
CA ALA A 19 -6.93 -7.61 6.89
C ALA A 19 -5.49 -7.80 6.37
N ASP A 20 -5.19 -9.00 5.88
CA ASP A 20 -3.86 -9.49 5.52
C ASP A 20 -3.93 -10.13 4.14
N ASP A 21 -4.44 -9.40 3.14
CA ASP A 21 -4.21 -9.75 1.74
C ASP A 21 -4.36 -8.55 0.79
N THR A 22 -3.91 -7.36 1.21
CA THR A 22 -3.68 -6.22 0.29
C THR A 22 -2.43 -5.43 0.68
N SER A 23 -1.79 -5.77 1.80
CA SER A 23 -0.72 -4.98 2.43
C SER A 23 0.69 -5.57 2.29
N ARG A 24 0.90 -6.61 1.47
CA ARG A 24 2.22 -7.25 1.34
C ARG A 24 2.68 -7.59 -0.07
N GLN A 25 2.14 -6.94 -1.10
CA GLN A 25 2.95 -6.81 -2.30
C GLN A 25 4.15 -5.91 -1.93
N ARG A 26 5.30 -6.54 -1.69
CA ARG A 26 6.61 -5.89 -1.76
C ARG A 26 7.02 -5.90 -3.24
N PRO A 27 6.67 -4.91 -4.06
CA PRO A 27 7.45 -4.67 -5.27
C PRO A 27 8.90 -4.48 -4.82
N ALA A 28 9.79 -5.34 -5.33
CA ALA A 28 11.16 -5.55 -4.84
C ALA A 28 11.85 -4.25 -4.39
N GLY A 29 12.03 -4.11 -3.08
CA GLY A 29 12.78 -3.02 -2.45
C GLY A 29 11.95 -1.84 -1.91
N LEU A 30 10.72 -1.61 -2.37
CA LEU A 30 9.90 -0.50 -1.86
C LEU A 30 8.96 -0.92 -0.72
N GLU A 31 8.82 -0.03 0.26
CA GLU A 31 7.81 -0.12 1.31
C GLU A 31 6.60 0.73 0.92
N VAL A 32 5.42 0.10 0.80
CA VAL A 32 4.16 0.75 0.45
C VAL A 32 3.22 0.59 1.63
N VAL A 33 2.83 1.71 2.25
CA VAL A 33 1.96 1.73 3.43
C VAL A 33 0.72 2.55 3.12
N ALA A 34 -0.46 1.95 3.23
CA ALA A 34 -1.71 2.70 3.18
C ALA A 34 -1.78 3.67 4.38
N VAL A 35 -2.00 4.96 4.11
CA VAL A 35 -2.18 6.01 5.13
C VAL A 35 -3.63 6.46 5.23
N ALA A 36 -4.42 6.21 4.18
CA ALA A 36 -5.88 6.34 4.15
C ALA A 36 -6.46 5.31 3.17
N GLU A 37 -7.80 5.24 3.08
CA GLU A 37 -8.52 4.30 2.19
C GLU A 37 -8.06 4.36 0.73
N HIS A 38 -7.74 5.57 0.25
CA HIS A 38 -7.35 5.84 -1.14
C HIS A 38 -5.96 6.50 -1.24
N GLU A 39 -5.11 6.34 -0.23
CA GLU A 39 -3.81 7.01 -0.19
C GLU A 39 -2.71 6.11 0.40
N TRP A 40 -1.57 6.09 -0.28
CA TRP A 40 -0.41 5.27 0.06
C TRP A 40 0.86 6.12 0.15
N ARG A 41 1.62 5.87 1.20
CA ARG A 41 2.99 6.35 1.38
C ARG A 41 3.95 5.34 0.77
N VAL A 42 4.88 5.79 -0.06
CA VAL A 42 5.90 4.93 -0.69
C VAL A 42 7.29 5.36 -0.25
N SER A 43 8.03 4.41 0.30
CA SER A 43 9.39 4.63 0.82
C SER A 43 10.38 3.63 0.21
N ASP A 44 11.61 4.10 0.01
CA ASP A 44 12.76 3.30 -0.37
C ASP A 44 13.71 3.20 0.84
N PRO A 45 13.72 2.06 1.57
CA PRO A 45 14.58 1.86 2.73
C PRO A 45 16.07 1.89 2.39
N THR A 46 16.47 1.61 1.13
CA THR A 46 17.89 1.65 0.73
C THR A 46 18.44 3.09 0.81
N ARG A 47 17.59 4.10 0.62
CA ARG A 47 17.97 5.51 0.81
C ARG A 47 18.29 5.82 2.28
N ALA A 48 17.64 5.16 3.23
CA ALA A 48 17.95 5.32 4.66
C ALA A 48 19.30 4.70 5.01
N GLU A 49 19.67 3.57 4.40
CA GLU A 49 21.01 2.97 4.54
C GLU A 49 22.12 3.91 4.04
N LEU A 50 21.80 4.75 3.04
CA LEU A 50 22.67 5.81 2.52
C LEU A 50 22.58 7.14 3.30
N GLY A 51 21.88 7.18 4.45
CA GLY A 51 21.74 8.38 5.27
C GLY A 51 20.79 9.44 4.71
N SER A 52 19.91 9.07 3.77
CA SER A 52 18.91 9.95 3.17
C SER A 52 17.49 9.66 3.70
N ILE A 53 16.53 10.53 3.35
CA ILE A 53 15.13 10.34 3.73
C ILE A 53 14.54 9.21 2.86
N PRO A 54 14.01 8.13 3.45
CA PRO A 54 13.51 6.99 2.68
C PRO A 54 12.20 7.30 1.95
N LEU A 55 11.43 8.28 2.41
CA LEU A 55 10.19 8.68 1.75
C LEU A 55 10.48 9.23 0.34
N ILE A 56 9.91 8.59 -0.68
CA ILE A 56 10.11 8.97 -2.10
C ILE A 56 8.84 9.59 -2.71
N GLY A 57 7.66 9.30 -2.17
CA GLY A 57 6.43 9.89 -2.66
C GLY A 57 5.17 9.33 -2.04
N PHE A 58 4.06 9.80 -2.59
CA PHE A 58 2.70 9.37 -2.27
C PHE A 58 1.98 8.94 -3.53
N VAL A 59 1.08 7.99 -3.40
CA VAL A 59 0.09 7.63 -4.42
C VAL A 59 -1.28 7.90 -3.84
N ARG A 60 -2.16 8.52 -4.62
CA ARG A 60 -3.55 8.74 -4.25
C ARG A 60 -4.45 8.25 -5.37
N GLU A 61 -5.51 7.53 -5.03
CA GLU A 61 -6.56 7.20 -5.98
C GLU A 61 -7.55 8.38 -6.11
N ILE A 62 -7.80 8.82 -7.35
CA ILE A 62 -8.72 9.89 -7.71
C ILE A 62 -9.43 9.46 -9.00
N ASP A 63 -10.77 9.38 -8.97
CA ASP A 63 -11.59 8.99 -10.12
C ASP A 63 -11.11 7.69 -10.81
N HIS A 64 -10.78 6.67 -10.00
CA HIS A 64 -10.24 5.37 -10.43
C HIS A 64 -8.86 5.41 -11.10
N LEU A 65 -8.17 6.55 -11.04
CA LEU A 65 -6.78 6.70 -11.45
C LEU A 65 -5.88 6.88 -10.25
N PHE A 66 -4.62 6.45 -10.38
CA PHE A 66 -3.60 6.58 -9.35
C PHE A 66 -2.68 7.75 -9.67
N GLU A 67 -2.86 8.85 -8.95
CA GLU A 67 -2.02 10.04 -9.03
C GLU A 67 -0.77 9.87 -8.17
N VAL A 68 0.40 10.16 -8.74
CA VAL A 68 1.68 10.15 -8.05
C VAL A 68 2.08 11.56 -7.67
N THR A 69 2.49 11.74 -6.41
CA THR A 69 3.21 12.93 -5.94
C THR A 69 4.63 12.53 -5.54
N ARG A 70 5.62 13.01 -6.30
CA ARG A 70 7.04 12.76 -6.02
C ARG A 70 7.62 13.77 -5.05
N LEU A 71 8.38 13.30 -4.07
CA LEU A 71 9.20 14.19 -3.27
C LEU A 71 10.45 14.62 -4.06
N GLY A 72 10.76 15.92 -4.01
CA GLY A 72 11.81 16.54 -4.82
C GLY A 72 11.37 17.02 -6.21
N CYS A 73 10.24 16.52 -6.72
CA CYS A 73 9.64 16.92 -8.00
C CYS A 73 8.11 17.12 -7.88
N PRO A 74 7.61 17.99 -6.98
CA PRO A 74 6.18 18.07 -6.66
C PRO A 74 5.29 18.64 -7.78
N LEU A 75 5.89 19.20 -8.84
CA LEU A 75 5.14 19.81 -9.94
C LEU A 75 4.71 18.81 -11.03
N GLU A 76 5.24 17.59 -11.02
CA GLU A 76 4.81 16.53 -11.94
C GLU A 76 3.68 15.72 -11.32
N ARG A 77 2.45 15.95 -11.81
CA ARG A 77 1.29 15.10 -11.51
C ARG A 77 1.07 14.13 -12.65
N LEU A 78 1.54 12.91 -12.46
CA LEU A 78 1.29 11.81 -13.37
C LEU A 78 0.18 10.92 -12.80
N ARG A 79 -0.68 10.44 -13.70
CA ARG A 79 -1.78 9.53 -13.37
C ARG A 79 -1.58 8.22 -14.11
N PHE A 80 -1.91 7.13 -13.43
CA PHE A 80 -1.77 5.77 -13.92
C PHE A 80 -3.07 5.02 -13.73
N GLU A 81 -3.33 4.04 -14.61
CA GLU A 81 -4.52 3.19 -14.53
C GLU A 81 -4.44 2.13 -13.42
N SER A 82 -3.27 1.96 -12.80
CA SER A 82 -3.08 1.01 -11.71
C SER A 82 -2.09 1.49 -10.65
N LEU A 83 -2.34 1.06 -9.41
CA LEU A 83 -1.45 1.30 -8.27
C LEU A 83 -0.04 0.75 -8.53
N ALA A 84 0.06 -0.41 -9.18
CA ALA A 84 1.35 -1.03 -9.52
C ALA A 84 2.19 -0.19 -10.49
N MET A 85 1.56 0.43 -11.48
CA MET A 85 2.24 1.35 -12.40
C MET A 85 2.70 2.63 -11.69
N ALA A 86 1.84 3.20 -10.83
CA ALA A 86 2.17 4.37 -10.02
C ALA A 86 3.38 4.11 -9.11
N ILE A 87 3.42 2.97 -8.42
CA ILE A 87 4.54 2.55 -7.57
C ILE A 87 5.81 2.30 -8.42
N SER A 88 5.66 1.69 -9.60
CA SER A 88 6.80 1.44 -10.50
C SER A 88 7.43 2.74 -11.00
N TYR A 89 6.62 3.77 -11.26
CA TYR A 89 7.12 5.10 -11.62
C TYR A 89 7.90 5.74 -10.46
N LEU A 90 7.44 5.60 -9.21
CA LEU A 90 8.15 6.11 -8.03
C LEU A 90 9.52 5.47 -7.81
N ARG A 91 9.70 4.21 -8.20
CA ARG A 91 11.00 3.54 -8.17
C ARG A 91 12.05 4.23 -9.05
N TRP A 92 11.63 4.93 -10.09
CA TRP A 92 12.54 5.52 -11.07
C TRP A 92 12.92 6.96 -10.70
N PRO A 93 14.15 7.17 -10.17
CA PRO A 93 14.90 8.33 -10.63
C PRO A 93 16.42 8.09 -10.62
N GLU A 94 16.95 7.28 -11.54
CA GLU A 94 18.41 7.22 -11.76
C GLU A 94 18.73 7.19 -13.26
N SER A 95 18.64 8.35 -13.92
CA SER A 95 19.38 8.71 -15.16
C SER A 95 19.00 10.14 -15.59
N SER A 96 19.42 11.15 -14.84
CA SER A 96 19.58 12.49 -15.42
C SER A 96 20.79 13.16 -14.78
N SER A 97 21.94 12.52 -14.98
CA SER A 97 23.22 13.21 -15.08
C SER A 97 23.62 13.15 -16.55
N ALA A 98 23.31 14.21 -17.29
CA ALA A 98 24.01 14.64 -18.51
C ALA A 98 23.65 16.10 -18.77
#